data_AF-A0A151M3V6-F1
#
_entry.id   AF-A0A151M3V6-F1
#
_cell.length_a   1.000
_cell.length_b   1.000
_cell.length_c   1.000
_cell.angle_alpha   90.00
_cell.angle_beta   90.00
_cell.angle_gamma   90.00
#
_symmetry.space_group_name_H-M   'P 1'
#
loop_
_entity.id
_entity.type
_entity.pdbx_description
1 polymer ?
#
loop_
_entity_poly.entity_id
_entity_poly.type
_entity_poly.pdbx_seq_one_letter_code
_entity_poly.pdbx_strand_id
1 'polypeptide(L)'
;MQPLCRLLPSAPELSGRELDDQQQQLRGCIERLKGLNHLLAGALRECKSDSERLSMLLGQHESNSTALRLAAQCSERRMEALEVLLALARAKLDAGGRSPSAAPVEHASQDAAAVLAEARRFLGRAEPDGQEAAGEPGTCGQQSPPSPEEEEEEDGVLREYLQRLQAEQAAVEVSLLELGCPGPPGAMTRPSDAIRAKVEQAVQASLAALPGERPRPKLDKTQLLQELAALQESMADAKTQLHLAEKEKRALELGTYTLGAQEAAYLLLIEHLQQERDAGSGPPSPGSSTSESSTGSSGAGEAEGWKAAAAAPQSPQDLERMMLELASALDRSKALQDQARVLAASLEQLSAASRAQQAQCTGLAGDFFQAHSALVLAYRGARRKQEVQLRRLEAQMGAMGERQAQQEHALAQRIRALEEQRAAGTETCI
;
A
#
# COMPACT_ATOMS: atom_id res chain seq x y z
N MET A 1 43.63 -32.62 -30.68
CA MET A 1 42.84 -31.83 -29.72
C MET A 1 41.38 -32.25 -29.89
N GLN A 2 40.88 -33.06 -28.95
CA GLN A 2 39.51 -33.56 -28.91
C GLN A 2 38.55 -32.42 -28.54
N PRO A 3 37.34 -32.31 -29.11
CA PRO A 3 36.29 -31.50 -28.51
C PRO A 3 35.54 -32.34 -27.46
N LEU A 4 35.61 -31.86 -26.23
CA LEU A 4 34.79 -32.28 -25.09
C LEU A 4 33.33 -31.88 -25.35
N CYS A 5 32.56 -32.76 -26.01
CA CYS A 5 31.11 -32.66 -26.09
C CYS A 5 30.48 -33.95 -25.59
N ARG A 6 30.49 -34.17 -24.28
CA ARG A 6 29.53 -35.06 -23.61
C ARG A 6 29.23 -34.51 -22.23
N LEU A 7 27.96 -34.63 -21.84
CA LEU A 7 27.33 -34.35 -20.55
C LEU A 7 26.60 -33.01 -20.43
N LEU A 8 25.65 -32.78 -21.35
CA LEU A 8 24.37 -32.16 -20.97
C LEU A 8 23.36 -33.30 -20.79
N PRO A 9 22.63 -33.41 -19.66
CA PRO A 9 21.57 -34.40 -19.53
C PRO A 9 20.50 -34.09 -20.58
N SER A 10 20.23 -35.04 -21.47
CA SER A 10 19.09 -34.98 -22.38
C SER A 10 17.82 -34.83 -21.55
N ALA A 11 17.13 -33.70 -21.69
CA ALA A 11 15.76 -33.57 -21.25
C ALA A 11 14.93 -34.68 -21.92
N PRO A 12 14.02 -35.35 -21.21
CA PRO A 12 13.14 -36.32 -21.84
C PRO A 12 12.30 -35.57 -22.88
N GLU A 13 12.47 -35.89 -24.15
CA GLU A 13 11.58 -35.45 -25.22
C GLU A 13 10.22 -36.13 -24.99
N LEU A 14 9.36 -35.48 -24.20
CA LEU A 14 7.98 -35.90 -23.98
C LEU A 14 7.26 -35.87 -25.32
N SER A 15 6.58 -36.96 -25.68
CA SER A 15 5.91 -37.07 -26.98
C SER A 15 4.80 -36.02 -27.10
N GLY A 16 4.52 -35.53 -28.32
CA GLY A 16 3.49 -34.49 -28.52
C GLY A 16 2.11 -34.86 -27.93
N ARG A 17 1.80 -36.15 -27.85
CA ARG A 17 0.60 -36.67 -27.18
C ARG A 17 0.62 -36.49 -25.66
N GLU A 18 1.76 -36.70 -25.01
CA GLU A 18 1.91 -36.48 -23.57
C GLU A 18 1.76 -34.99 -23.22
N LEU A 19 2.22 -34.09 -24.08
CA LEU A 19 2.02 -32.66 -23.91
C LEU A 19 0.53 -32.27 -24.06
N ASP A 20 -0.17 -32.84 -25.04
CA ASP A 20 -1.61 -32.61 -25.23
C ASP A 20 -2.43 -33.14 -24.04
N ASP A 21 -2.09 -34.32 -23.53
CA ASP A 21 -2.72 -34.92 -22.35
C ASP A 21 -2.46 -34.07 -21.08
N GLN A 22 -1.23 -33.59 -20.89
CA GLN A 22 -0.89 -32.66 -19.81
C GLN A 22 -1.65 -31.34 -19.93
N GLN A 23 -1.79 -30.78 -21.13
CA GLN A 23 -2.58 -29.58 -21.36
C GLN A 23 -4.05 -29.79 -21.05
N GLN A 24 -4.63 -30.92 -21.42
CA GLN A 24 -6.02 -31.26 -21.11
C GLN A 24 -6.22 -31.48 -19.60
N GLN A 25 -5.27 -32.14 -18.93
CA GLN A 25 -5.28 -32.31 -17.49
C GLN A 25 -5.21 -30.95 -16.76
N LEU A 26 -4.31 -30.05 -17.18
CA LEU A 26 -4.20 -28.69 -16.63
C LEU A 26 -5.47 -27.86 -16.87
N ARG A 27 -6.06 -27.92 -18.07
CA ARG A 27 -7.36 -27.28 -18.36
C ARG A 27 -8.46 -27.81 -17.43
N GLY A 28 -8.53 -29.11 -17.20
CA GLY A 28 -9.46 -29.71 -16.24
C GLY A 28 -9.21 -29.26 -14.79
N CYS A 29 -7.95 -29.10 -14.38
CA CYS A 29 -7.61 -28.55 -13.07
C CYS A 29 -8.04 -27.09 -12.92
N ILE A 30 -7.82 -26.28 -13.95
CA ILE A 30 -8.23 -24.86 -13.98
C ILE A 30 -9.75 -24.75 -13.84
N GLU A 31 -10.53 -25.56 -14.55
CA GLU A 31 -12.00 -25.53 -14.43
C GLU A 31 -12.49 -25.98 -13.05
N ARG A 32 -11.87 -27.01 -12.45
CA ARG A 32 -12.16 -27.39 -11.06
C ARG A 32 -11.84 -26.28 -10.06
N LEU A 33 -10.67 -25.63 -10.20
CA LEU A 33 -10.27 -24.52 -9.35
C LEU A 33 -11.19 -23.30 -9.51
N LYS A 34 -11.65 -23.01 -10.73
CA LYS A 34 -12.69 -21.99 -10.98
C LYS A 34 -13.98 -22.34 -10.24
N GLY A 35 -14.46 -23.58 -10.36
CA GLY A 35 -15.67 -24.03 -9.64
C GLY A 35 -15.55 -23.88 -8.12
N LEU A 36 -14.41 -24.28 -7.55
CA LEU A 36 -14.12 -24.10 -6.12
C LEU A 36 -14.04 -22.62 -5.71
N ASN A 37 -13.47 -21.76 -6.56
CA ASN A 37 -13.43 -20.32 -6.30
C ASN A 37 -14.85 -19.72 -6.27
N HIS A 38 -15.74 -20.12 -7.18
CA HIS A 38 -17.14 -19.70 -7.16
C HIS A 38 -17.86 -20.17 -5.89
N LEU A 39 -17.61 -21.40 -5.43
CA LEU A 39 -18.17 -21.93 -4.18
C LEU A 39 -17.65 -21.17 -2.95
N LEU A 40 -16.34 -20.89 -2.87
CA LEU A 40 -15.74 -20.09 -1.79
C LEU A 40 -16.25 -18.64 -1.80
N ALA A 41 -16.42 -18.04 -2.97
CA ALA A 41 -17.02 -16.71 -3.11
C ALA A 41 -18.50 -16.69 -2.71
N GLY A 42 -19.23 -17.79 -2.90
CA GLY A 42 -20.57 -17.99 -2.34
C GLY A 42 -20.56 -18.06 -0.82
N ALA A 43 -19.71 -18.92 -0.25
CA ALA A 43 -19.55 -19.06 1.19
C ALA A 43 -19.14 -17.74 1.88
N LEU A 44 -18.26 -16.94 1.26
CA LEU A 44 -17.88 -15.62 1.77
C LEU A 44 -19.06 -14.64 1.81
N ARG A 45 -19.93 -14.66 0.78
CA ARG A 45 -21.14 -13.83 0.78
C ARG A 45 -22.11 -14.27 1.87
N GLU A 46 -22.29 -15.57 2.05
CA GLU A 46 -23.10 -16.14 3.15
C GLU A 46 -22.52 -15.74 4.53
N CYS A 47 -21.20 -15.83 4.72
CA CYS A 47 -20.53 -15.37 5.95
C CYS A 47 -20.77 -13.88 6.21
N LYS A 48 -20.68 -13.07 5.16
CA LYS A 48 -20.91 -11.62 5.27
C LYS A 48 -22.34 -11.34 5.70
N SER A 49 -23.35 -11.93 5.05
CA SER A 49 -24.75 -11.76 5.43
C SER A 49 -25.02 -12.25 6.86
N ASP A 50 -24.41 -13.36 7.27
CA ASP A 50 -24.54 -13.87 8.64
C ASP A 50 -23.91 -12.93 9.66
N SER A 51 -22.75 -12.35 9.35
CA SER A 51 -22.10 -11.37 10.22
C SER A 51 -22.90 -10.07 10.36
N GLU A 52 -23.52 -9.59 9.26
CA GLU A 52 -24.41 -8.43 9.27
C GLU A 52 -25.66 -8.72 10.11
N ARG A 53 -26.25 -9.91 9.95
CA ARG A 53 -27.40 -10.36 10.77
C ARG A 53 -27.05 -10.43 12.25
N LEU A 54 -25.91 -11.03 12.61
CA LEU A 54 -25.47 -11.11 14.01
C LEU A 54 -25.18 -9.73 14.59
N SER A 55 -24.59 -8.81 13.81
CA SER A 55 -24.36 -7.43 14.21
C SER A 55 -25.67 -6.70 14.51
N MET A 56 -26.68 -6.84 13.65
CA MET A 56 -28.02 -6.28 13.91
C MET A 56 -28.65 -6.88 15.18
N LEU A 57 -28.59 -8.20 15.35
CA LEU A 57 -29.12 -8.86 16.56
C LEU A 57 -28.39 -8.40 17.83
N LEU A 58 -27.06 -8.23 17.78
CA LEU A 58 -26.29 -7.68 18.89
C LEU A 58 -26.72 -6.25 19.20
N GLY A 59 -26.87 -5.39 18.19
CA GLY A 59 -27.37 -4.03 18.39
C GLY A 59 -28.77 -3.98 19.02
N GLN A 60 -29.66 -4.90 18.63
CA GLN A 60 -30.99 -5.05 19.24
C GLN A 60 -30.91 -5.55 20.68
N HIS A 61 -30.02 -6.51 20.98
CA HIS A 61 -29.80 -6.97 22.35
C HIS A 61 -29.16 -5.89 23.23
N GLU A 62 -28.24 -5.09 22.69
CA GLU A 62 -27.63 -3.94 23.38
C GLU A 62 -28.69 -2.89 23.70
N SER A 63 -29.54 -2.52 22.73
CA SER A 63 -30.65 -1.58 22.98
C SER A 63 -31.67 -2.12 23.97
N ASN A 64 -31.98 -3.41 23.92
CA ASN A 64 -32.85 -4.04 24.92
C ASN A 64 -32.20 -4.04 26.31
N SER A 65 -30.89 -4.30 26.41
CA SER A 65 -30.17 -4.28 27.68
C SER A 65 -30.11 -2.88 28.30
N THR A 66 -29.97 -1.84 27.48
CA THR A 66 -29.99 -0.44 27.94
C THR A 66 -31.40 -0.03 28.34
N ALA A 67 -32.42 -0.39 27.57
CA ALA A 67 -33.82 -0.17 27.93
C ALA A 67 -34.18 -0.87 29.25
N LEU A 68 -33.80 -2.14 29.44
CA LEU A 68 -34.02 -2.84 30.72
C LEU A 68 -33.28 -2.17 31.89
N ARG A 69 -32.06 -1.67 31.68
CA ARG A 69 -31.32 -0.91 32.71
C ARG A 69 -32.02 0.39 33.07
N LEU A 70 -32.51 1.14 32.07
CA LEU A 70 -33.28 2.36 32.31
C LEU A 70 -34.61 2.04 33.02
N ALA A 71 -35.30 0.96 32.64
CA ALA A 71 -36.50 0.51 33.33
C ALA A 71 -36.23 0.16 34.81
N ALA A 72 -35.11 -0.51 35.10
CA ALA A 72 -34.68 -0.80 36.46
C ALA A 72 -34.42 0.49 37.25
N GLN A 73 -33.69 1.46 36.68
CA GLN A 73 -33.42 2.76 37.32
C GLN A 73 -34.71 3.57 37.55
N CYS A 74 -35.65 3.57 36.60
CA CYS A 74 -36.96 4.19 36.78
C CYS A 74 -37.75 3.51 37.92
N SER A 75 -37.63 2.19 38.07
CA SER A 75 -38.29 1.45 39.16
C SER A 75 -37.67 1.73 40.52
N GLU A 76 -36.34 1.89 40.60
CA GLU A 76 -35.61 2.29 41.82
C GLU A 76 -36.01 3.69 42.28
N ARG A 77 -35.91 4.70 41.38
CA ARG A 77 -36.34 6.08 41.67
C ARG A 77 -37.81 6.17 42.08
N ARG A 78 -38.66 5.36 41.45
CA ARG A 78 -40.08 5.26 41.79
C ARG A 78 -40.27 4.67 43.19
N MET A 79 -39.46 3.68 43.57
CA MET A 79 -39.49 3.09 44.92
C MET A 79 -39.09 4.12 45.97
N GLU A 80 -37.98 4.83 45.77
CA GLU A 80 -37.50 5.89 46.66
C GLU A 80 -38.53 7.00 46.85
N ALA A 81 -39.16 7.49 45.77
CA ALA A 81 -40.21 8.50 45.84
C ALA A 81 -41.48 8.02 46.56
N LEU A 82 -41.84 6.74 46.41
CA LEU A 82 -42.96 6.13 47.15
C LEU A 82 -42.63 5.98 48.64
N GLU A 83 -41.40 5.63 48.99
CA GLU A 83 -40.93 5.53 50.38
C GLU A 83 -41.00 6.88 51.10
N VAL A 84 -40.55 7.96 50.46
CA VAL A 84 -40.62 9.32 50.99
C VAL A 84 -42.06 9.80 51.15
N LEU A 85 -42.93 9.57 50.16
CA LEU A 85 -44.36 9.88 50.28
C LEU A 85 -45.04 9.11 51.43
N LEU A 86 -44.66 7.84 51.64
CA LEU A 86 -45.17 7.06 52.76
C LEU A 86 -44.66 7.60 54.10
N ALA A 87 -43.42 8.06 54.18
CA ALA A 87 -42.87 8.70 55.37
C ALA A 87 -43.60 10.02 55.69
N LEU A 88 -43.84 10.87 54.69
CA LEU A 88 -44.64 12.10 54.84
C LEU A 88 -46.07 11.80 55.27
N ALA A 89 -46.72 10.80 54.67
CA ALA A 89 -48.08 10.39 55.07
C ALA A 89 -48.14 9.86 56.51
N ARG A 90 -47.11 9.12 56.97
CA ARG A 90 -47.00 8.67 58.36
C ARG A 90 -46.81 9.84 59.32
N ALA A 91 -45.94 10.79 58.97
CA ALA A 91 -45.73 12.01 59.76
C ALA A 91 -47.02 12.84 59.91
N LYS A 92 -47.83 12.96 58.85
CA LYS A 92 -49.14 13.63 58.88
C LYS A 92 -50.15 12.93 59.82
N LEU A 93 -50.11 11.60 59.90
CA LEU A 93 -50.95 10.81 60.82
C LEU A 93 -50.49 10.95 62.28
N ASP A 94 -49.17 10.94 62.51
CA ASP A 94 -48.57 11.08 63.85
C ASP A 94 -48.71 12.52 64.39
N ALA A 95 -48.69 13.55 63.53
CA ALA A 95 -48.98 14.93 63.90
C ALA A 95 -50.44 15.13 64.40
N GLY A 96 -51.37 14.27 63.95
CA GLY A 96 -52.74 14.22 64.45
C GLY A 96 -52.93 13.36 65.72
N GLY A 97 -51.91 12.60 66.14
CA GLY A 97 -51.98 11.59 67.19
C GLY A 97 -50.92 11.78 68.29
N ARG A 98 -51.37 12.14 69.49
CA ARG A 98 -50.52 12.47 70.65
C ARG A 98 -49.77 11.23 71.18
N SER A 99 -48.50 11.01 70.79
CA SER A 99 -47.53 10.24 71.57
C SER A 99 -46.07 10.48 71.15
N PRO A 100 -45.11 10.71 72.08
CA PRO A 100 -43.70 10.84 71.76
C PRO A 100 -42.96 9.52 72.01
N SER A 101 -42.39 8.90 70.98
CA SER A 101 -41.36 7.86 71.16
C SER A 101 -40.43 7.75 69.94
N ALA A 102 -39.25 8.36 70.11
CA ALA A 102 -37.91 7.97 69.66
C ALA A 102 -37.68 7.45 68.21
N ALA A 103 -37.00 8.31 67.43
CA ALA A 103 -35.95 8.08 66.39
C ALA A 103 -35.90 6.72 65.67
N PRO A 104 -35.94 6.73 64.32
CA PRO A 104 -34.81 7.19 63.50
C PRO A 104 -35.28 8.14 62.40
N VAL A 105 -35.51 9.41 62.73
CA VAL A 105 -36.10 10.39 61.80
C VAL A 105 -35.03 11.22 61.08
N GLU A 106 -33.80 11.31 61.61
CA GLU A 106 -32.76 12.18 61.03
C GLU A 106 -32.07 11.62 59.77
N HIS A 107 -31.93 10.29 59.64
CA HIS A 107 -31.43 9.69 58.39
C HIS A 107 -32.53 9.66 57.32
N ALA A 108 -33.77 9.38 57.71
CA ALA A 108 -34.92 9.44 56.82
C ALA A 108 -35.21 10.87 56.32
N SER A 109 -34.91 11.92 57.11
CA SER A 109 -35.10 13.31 56.69
C SER A 109 -34.03 13.80 55.70
N GLN A 110 -32.78 13.32 55.83
CA GLN A 110 -31.71 13.61 54.87
C GLN A 110 -31.96 12.92 53.53
N ASP A 111 -32.36 11.65 53.56
CA ASP A 111 -32.69 10.88 52.35
C ASP A 111 -33.96 11.42 51.67
N ALA A 112 -34.98 11.83 52.44
CA ALA A 112 -36.18 12.49 51.91
C ALA A 112 -35.88 13.85 51.26
N ALA A 113 -35.02 14.67 51.86
CA ALA A 113 -34.60 15.94 51.29
C ALA A 113 -33.81 15.75 49.98
N ALA A 114 -32.98 14.71 49.90
CA ALA A 114 -32.24 14.36 48.67
C ALA A 114 -33.18 13.95 47.53
N VAL A 115 -34.16 13.09 47.81
CA VAL A 115 -35.17 12.66 46.82
C VAL A 115 -36.08 13.81 46.39
N LEU A 116 -36.46 14.72 47.31
CA LEU A 116 -37.22 15.94 46.99
C LEU A 116 -36.40 16.91 46.13
N ALA A 117 -35.11 17.08 46.42
CA ALA A 117 -34.20 17.90 45.61
C ALA A 117 -33.99 17.29 44.21
N GLU A 118 -33.85 15.97 44.11
CA GLU A 118 -33.81 15.25 42.84
C GLU A 118 -35.11 15.41 42.06
N ALA A 119 -36.27 15.27 42.71
CA ALA A 119 -37.58 15.49 42.11
C ALA A 119 -37.71 16.93 41.57
N ARG A 120 -37.36 17.95 42.36
CA ARG A 120 -37.39 19.35 41.90
C ARG A 120 -36.46 19.61 40.71
N ARG A 121 -35.26 19.04 40.72
CA ARG A 121 -34.30 19.09 39.58
C ARG A 121 -34.86 18.41 38.34
N PHE A 122 -35.41 17.21 38.49
CA PHE A 122 -36.00 16.43 37.41
C PHE A 122 -37.25 17.09 36.83
N LEU A 123 -38.04 17.78 37.66
CA LEU A 123 -39.20 18.53 37.22
C LEU A 123 -38.87 19.89 36.56
N GLY A 124 -37.59 20.30 36.58
CA GLY A 124 -37.15 21.62 36.10
C GLY A 124 -37.53 22.78 37.03
N ARG A 125 -37.83 22.51 38.30
CA ARG A 125 -38.12 23.50 39.35
C ARG A 125 -36.93 23.74 40.29
N ALA A 126 -35.72 23.35 39.88
CA ALA A 126 -34.52 23.70 40.63
C ALA A 126 -34.25 25.19 40.50
N GLU A 127 -34.17 25.89 41.64
CA GLU A 127 -33.64 27.25 41.69
C GLU A 127 -32.22 27.26 41.11
N PRO A 128 -31.86 28.24 40.25
CA PRO A 128 -30.53 28.31 39.65
C PRO A 128 -29.46 28.49 40.73
N ASP A 129 -28.47 27.60 40.74
CA ASP A 129 -27.32 27.64 41.64
C ASP A 129 -26.65 29.04 41.62
N GLY A 130 -26.79 29.76 42.73
CA GLY A 130 -25.95 30.89 43.04
C GLY A 130 -24.57 30.41 43.50
N GLN A 131 -23.57 30.62 42.64
CA GLN A 131 -22.16 30.88 42.95
C GLN A 131 -21.46 30.00 44.03
N GLU A 132 -20.47 29.22 43.59
CA GLU A 132 -19.39 28.73 44.45
C GLU A 132 -18.80 29.89 45.29
N ALA A 133 -18.97 29.81 46.61
CA ALA A 133 -18.16 30.57 47.56
C ALA A 133 -17.72 29.63 48.68
N ALA A 134 -16.44 29.31 48.67
CA ALA A 134 -15.74 28.69 49.79
C ALA A 134 -16.00 29.47 51.08
N GLY A 135 -16.50 28.79 52.10
CA GLY A 135 -16.75 29.32 53.45
C GLY A 135 -17.02 28.17 54.41
N GLU A 136 -16.45 28.27 55.61
CA GLU A 136 -16.21 27.25 56.64
C GLU A 136 -17.43 26.48 57.19
N PRO A 137 -17.22 25.31 57.84
CA PRO A 137 -18.28 24.52 58.43
C PRO A 137 -18.74 25.16 59.73
N GLY A 138 -19.96 25.69 59.75
CA GLY A 138 -20.49 26.41 60.90
C GLY A 138 -22.00 26.26 61.06
N THR A 139 -22.35 25.73 62.23
CA THR A 139 -23.59 25.97 63.00
C THR A 139 -24.88 25.24 62.61
N CYS A 140 -25.35 24.44 63.59
CA CYS A 140 -26.71 23.93 63.74
C CYS A 140 -27.78 24.95 63.32
N GLY A 141 -28.45 24.67 62.20
CA GLY A 141 -29.81 25.14 61.95
C GLY A 141 -30.76 24.12 62.54
N GLN A 142 -31.43 24.45 63.65
CA GLN A 142 -32.64 23.75 64.03
C GLN A 142 -33.66 23.99 62.91
N GLN A 143 -34.04 22.93 62.21
CA GLN A 143 -35.18 22.95 61.31
C GLN A 143 -36.42 23.15 62.18
N SER A 144 -37.06 24.32 62.08
CA SER A 144 -38.44 24.47 62.50
C SER A 144 -39.30 23.43 61.77
N PRO A 145 -40.37 22.91 62.39
CA PRO A 145 -41.30 22.03 61.68
C PRO A 145 -41.82 22.77 60.43
N PRO A 146 -41.86 22.10 59.26
CA PRO A 146 -42.40 22.71 58.04
C PRO A 146 -43.83 23.16 58.29
N SER A 147 -44.19 24.29 57.70
CA SER A 147 -45.57 24.76 57.73
C SER A 147 -46.45 23.76 56.95
N PRO A 148 -47.74 23.58 57.34
CA PRO A 148 -48.63 22.63 56.67
C PRO A 148 -48.80 22.89 55.15
N GLU A 149 -48.52 24.12 54.70
CA GLU A 149 -48.54 24.50 53.29
C GLU A 149 -47.33 23.92 52.52
N GLU A 150 -46.15 23.88 53.14
CA GLU A 150 -44.92 23.33 52.54
C GLU A 150 -45.00 21.80 52.38
N GLU A 151 -45.61 21.10 53.35
CA GLU A 151 -45.82 19.64 53.26
C GLU A 151 -46.84 19.23 52.19
N GLU A 152 -47.78 20.11 51.84
CA GLU A 152 -48.74 19.88 50.74
C GLU A 152 -48.07 20.13 49.37
N GLU A 153 -47.20 21.14 49.28
CA GLU A 153 -46.38 21.39 48.10
C GLU A 153 -45.38 20.26 47.82
N GLU A 154 -44.72 19.73 48.85
CA GLU A 154 -43.80 18.60 48.74
C GLU A 154 -44.51 17.31 48.29
N ASP A 155 -45.70 17.03 48.82
CA ASP A 155 -46.54 15.93 48.36
C ASP A 155 -46.98 16.10 46.90
N GLY A 156 -47.32 17.33 46.50
CA GLY A 156 -47.67 17.67 45.11
C GLY A 156 -46.49 17.42 44.15
N VAL A 157 -45.29 17.87 44.53
CA VAL A 157 -44.05 17.68 43.78
C VAL A 157 -43.72 16.19 43.61
N LEU A 158 -43.82 15.39 44.68
CA LEU A 158 -43.54 13.94 44.62
C LEU A 158 -44.57 13.19 43.76
N ARG A 159 -45.85 13.58 43.79
CA ARG A 159 -46.90 12.99 42.94
C ARG A 159 -46.70 13.32 41.46
N GLU A 160 -46.33 14.57 41.14
CA GLU A 160 -45.95 14.96 39.77
C GLU A 160 -44.71 14.20 39.29
N TYR A 161 -43.70 14.03 40.16
CA TYR A 161 -42.50 13.26 39.87
C TYR A 161 -42.80 11.78 39.57
N LEU A 162 -43.65 11.14 40.38
CA LEU A 162 -44.10 9.77 40.13
C LEU A 162 -44.87 9.59 38.82
N GLN A 163 -45.71 10.56 38.43
CA GLN A 163 -46.41 10.52 37.15
C GLN A 163 -45.44 10.62 35.97
N ARG A 164 -44.39 11.44 36.07
CA ARG A 164 -43.37 11.55 35.02
C ARG A 164 -42.48 10.32 34.95
N LEU A 165 -42.08 9.73 36.08
CA LEU A 165 -41.38 8.45 36.12
C LEU A 165 -42.22 7.31 35.50
N GLN A 166 -43.54 7.31 35.71
CA GLN A 166 -44.44 6.37 35.05
C GLN A 166 -44.50 6.55 33.54
N ALA A 167 -44.50 7.80 33.06
CA ALA A 167 -44.46 8.10 31.64
C ALA A 167 -43.12 7.68 31.00
N GLU A 168 -41.99 7.90 31.69
CA GLU A 168 -40.67 7.42 31.24
C GLU A 168 -40.60 5.90 31.22
N GLN A 169 -41.11 5.23 32.25
CA GLN A 169 -41.19 3.78 32.28
C GLN A 169 -42.00 3.23 31.10
N ALA A 170 -43.16 3.81 30.81
CA ALA A 170 -43.97 3.42 29.65
C ALA A 170 -43.25 3.66 28.31
N ALA A 171 -42.48 4.74 28.18
CA ALA A 171 -41.67 5.00 26.99
C ALA A 171 -40.53 3.98 26.79
N VAL A 172 -39.91 3.55 27.89
CA VAL A 172 -38.87 2.52 27.90
C VAL A 172 -39.46 1.14 27.57
N GLU A 173 -40.62 0.80 28.13
CA GLU A 173 -41.32 -0.47 27.86
C GLU A 173 -41.72 -0.61 26.38
N VAL A 174 -42.15 0.49 25.72
CA VAL A 174 -42.45 0.50 24.28
C VAL A 174 -41.19 0.25 23.42
N SER A 175 -40.01 0.57 23.94
CA SER A 175 -38.73 0.39 23.24
C SER A 175 -38.17 -1.03 23.37
N LEU A 176 -38.77 -1.89 24.21
CA LEU A 176 -38.35 -3.28 24.39
C LEU A 176 -38.86 -4.16 23.23
N LEU A 177 -37.91 -4.76 22.50
CA LEU A 177 -38.23 -5.72 21.46
C LEU A 177 -38.31 -7.13 22.03
N GLU A 178 -39.31 -7.92 21.66
CA GLU A 178 -39.35 -9.37 21.93
C GLU A 178 -38.32 -10.10 21.04
N LEU A 179 -37.07 -10.05 21.46
CA LEU A 179 -36.00 -10.84 20.84
C LEU A 179 -36.08 -12.25 21.41
N GLY A 180 -36.45 -13.21 20.57
CA GLY A 180 -36.47 -14.61 20.94
C GLY A 180 -35.16 -15.01 21.63
N CYS A 181 -35.26 -15.65 22.79
CA CYS A 181 -34.09 -16.10 23.53
C CYS A 181 -33.26 -17.03 22.63
N PRO A 182 -31.93 -16.90 22.60
CA PRO A 182 -31.10 -17.98 22.08
C PRO A 182 -31.37 -19.19 22.97
N GLY A 183 -32.06 -20.19 22.40
CA GLY A 183 -32.26 -21.48 23.06
C GLY A 183 -30.93 -22.13 23.46
N PRO A 184 -30.96 -23.17 24.30
CA PRO A 184 -29.77 -23.78 24.87
C PRO A 184 -28.71 -24.11 23.80
N PRO A 185 -27.41 -24.04 24.15
CA PRO A 185 -26.27 -24.00 23.22
C PRO A 185 -25.99 -25.28 22.39
N GLY A 186 -27.00 -26.11 22.12
CA GLY A 186 -26.84 -27.38 21.38
C GLY A 186 -27.90 -27.71 20.33
N ALA A 187 -28.92 -26.86 20.09
CA ALA A 187 -30.07 -27.25 19.26
C ALA A 187 -30.21 -26.56 17.89
N MET A 188 -29.36 -25.56 17.58
CA MET A 188 -29.30 -24.97 16.25
C MET A 188 -27.89 -25.14 15.71
N THR A 189 -27.71 -25.93 14.65
CA THR A 189 -26.56 -25.81 13.75
C THR A 189 -26.46 -24.33 13.38
N ARG A 190 -25.45 -23.63 13.93
CA ARG A 190 -25.29 -22.23 13.61
C ARG A 190 -25.01 -22.14 12.10
N PRO A 191 -25.64 -21.21 11.37
CA PRO A 191 -25.32 -20.95 9.96
C PRO A 191 -23.81 -20.88 9.69
N SER A 192 -23.05 -20.33 10.66
CA SER A 192 -21.58 -20.30 10.65
C SER A 192 -20.89 -21.67 10.56
N ASP A 193 -21.46 -22.71 11.19
CA ASP A 193 -20.89 -24.06 11.20
C ASP A 193 -21.09 -24.75 9.85
N ALA A 194 -22.24 -24.51 9.20
CA ALA A 194 -22.52 -24.98 7.86
C ALA A 194 -21.61 -24.29 6.82
N ILE A 195 -21.38 -22.98 6.96
CA ILE A 195 -20.46 -22.26 6.06
C ILE A 195 -19.02 -22.72 6.29
N ARG A 196 -18.60 -22.92 7.54
CA ARG A 196 -17.28 -23.47 7.86
C ARG A 196 -17.07 -24.84 7.22
N ALA A 197 -18.06 -25.74 7.31
CA ALA A 197 -18.00 -27.05 6.67
C ALA A 197 -17.88 -26.94 5.13
N LYS A 198 -18.61 -26.01 4.49
CA LYS A 198 -18.47 -25.75 3.03
C LYS A 198 -17.06 -25.27 2.67
N VAL A 199 -16.47 -24.38 3.47
CA VAL A 199 -15.12 -23.87 3.26
C VAL A 199 -14.07 -24.97 3.44
N GLU A 200 -14.17 -25.75 4.51
CA GLU A 200 -13.28 -26.88 4.77
C GLU A 200 -13.34 -27.92 3.64
N GLN A 201 -14.54 -28.24 3.15
CA GLN A 201 -14.73 -29.14 2.01
C GLN A 201 -14.13 -28.58 0.72
N ALA A 202 -14.28 -27.28 0.45
CA ALA A 202 -13.70 -26.63 -0.73
C ALA A 202 -12.17 -26.54 -0.67
N VAL A 203 -11.59 -26.34 0.52
CA VAL A 203 -10.14 -26.38 0.75
C VAL A 203 -9.60 -27.80 0.58
N GLN A 204 -10.30 -28.81 1.08
CA GLN A 204 -9.89 -30.20 0.89
C GLN A 204 -9.98 -30.61 -0.59
N ALA A 205 -11.00 -30.13 -1.31
CA ALA A 205 -11.16 -30.37 -2.73
C ALA A 205 -10.13 -29.62 -3.60
N SER A 206 -9.66 -28.44 -3.19
CA SER A 206 -8.61 -27.71 -3.92
C SER A 206 -7.25 -28.40 -3.79
N LEU A 207 -6.95 -28.95 -2.61
CA LEU A 207 -5.77 -29.79 -2.38
C LEU A 207 -5.81 -31.07 -3.23
N ALA A 208 -6.99 -31.68 -3.41
CA ALA A 208 -7.15 -32.86 -4.24
C ALA A 208 -7.15 -32.56 -5.77
N ALA A 209 -7.50 -31.35 -6.18
CA ALA A 209 -7.62 -30.97 -7.59
C ALA A 209 -6.26 -30.72 -8.28
N LEU A 210 -5.18 -30.53 -7.49
CA LEU A 210 -3.82 -30.30 -7.97
C LEU A 210 -3.07 -31.63 -8.16
N PRO A 211 -2.74 -32.03 -9.40
CA PRO A 211 -1.94 -33.22 -9.65
C PRO A 211 -0.50 -32.96 -9.20
N GLY A 212 -0.03 -33.71 -8.20
CA GLY A 212 1.39 -33.76 -7.83
C GLY A 212 1.84 -32.86 -6.67
N GLU A 213 0.95 -32.16 -5.96
CA GLU A 213 1.36 -31.50 -4.71
C GLU A 213 1.47 -32.54 -3.60
N ARG A 214 2.72 -32.89 -3.25
CA ARG A 214 3.04 -33.44 -1.93
C ARG A 214 2.37 -32.54 -0.89
N PRO A 215 1.80 -33.08 0.20
CA PRO A 215 1.21 -32.26 1.25
C PRO A 215 2.23 -31.19 1.63
N ARG A 216 1.95 -29.91 1.32
CA ARG A 216 2.83 -28.84 1.75
C ARG A 216 2.91 -28.99 3.27
N PRO A 217 4.12 -29.10 3.86
CA PRO A 217 4.23 -29.06 5.30
C PRO A 217 3.50 -27.79 5.75
N LYS A 218 2.70 -27.88 6.80
CA LYS A 218 2.01 -26.72 7.38
C LYS A 218 3.11 -25.75 7.83
N LEU A 219 3.57 -24.89 6.93
CA LEU A 219 4.59 -23.90 7.21
C LEU A 219 3.98 -22.93 8.20
N ASP A 220 4.69 -22.70 9.31
CA ASP A 220 4.30 -21.73 10.30
C ASP A 220 4.11 -20.36 9.62
N LYS A 221 3.17 -19.54 10.13
CA LYS A 221 2.88 -18.19 9.58
C LYS A 221 4.16 -17.36 9.38
N THR A 222 5.15 -17.53 10.25
CA THR A 222 6.46 -16.87 10.18
C THR A 222 7.31 -17.35 8.99
N GLN A 223 7.27 -18.64 8.67
CA GLN A 223 7.98 -19.21 7.52
C GLN A 223 7.33 -18.75 6.21
N LEU A 224 5.99 -18.69 6.15
CA LEU A 224 5.28 -18.12 5.00
C LEU A 224 5.61 -16.64 4.76
N LEU A 225 5.73 -15.84 5.83
CA LEU A 225 6.14 -14.45 5.72
C LEU A 225 7.61 -14.32 5.26
N GLN A 226 8.48 -15.22 5.71
CA GLN A 226 9.88 -15.25 5.29
C GLN A 226 10.03 -15.64 3.82
N GLU A 227 9.28 -16.63 3.35
CA GLU A 227 9.23 -17.02 1.94
C GLU A 227 8.65 -15.91 1.07
N LEU A 228 7.60 -15.23 1.52
CA LEU A 228 7.02 -14.09 0.81
C LEU A 228 8.02 -12.93 0.69
N ALA A 229 8.77 -12.64 1.75
CA ALA A 229 9.83 -11.64 1.72
C ALA A 229 10.97 -12.04 0.75
N ALA A 230 11.40 -13.31 0.77
CA ALA A 230 12.40 -13.82 -0.16
C ALA A 230 11.93 -13.79 -1.62
N LEU A 231 10.65 -14.10 -1.87
CA LEU A 231 10.04 -13.98 -3.19
C LEU A 231 9.92 -12.50 -3.63
N GLN A 232 9.60 -11.59 -2.72
CA GLN A 232 9.61 -10.15 -3.02
C GLN A 232 11.01 -9.64 -3.36
N GLU A 233 12.05 -10.07 -2.62
CA GLU A 233 13.45 -9.75 -2.91
C GLU A 233 13.89 -10.29 -4.27
N SER A 234 13.63 -11.57 -4.55
CA SER A 234 13.97 -12.18 -5.85
C SER A 234 13.20 -11.54 -7.02
N MET A 235 11.93 -11.15 -6.83
CA MET A 235 11.19 -10.38 -7.84
C MET A 235 11.79 -8.99 -8.04
N ALA A 236 12.23 -8.31 -6.98
CA ALA A 236 12.91 -7.04 -7.10
C ALA A 236 14.24 -7.19 -7.86
N ASP A 237 15.03 -8.22 -7.56
CA ASP A 237 16.27 -8.52 -8.27
C ASP A 237 16.01 -8.83 -9.76
N ALA A 238 15.01 -9.67 -10.07
CA ALA A 238 14.62 -9.97 -11.45
C ALA A 238 14.16 -8.71 -12.22
N LYS A 239 13.40 -7.81 -11.57
CA LYS A 239 13.01 -6.52 -12.17
C LYS A 239 14.22 -5.63 -12.47
N THR A 240 15.21 -5.59 -11.58
CA THR A 240 16.44 -4.82 -11.83
C THR A 240 17.27 -5.41 -12.97
N GLN A 241 17.40 -6.74 -13.03
CA GLN A 241 18.08 -7.44 -14.13
C GLN A 241 17.37 -7.20 -15.46
N LEU A 242 16.04 -7.28 -15.49
CA LEU A 242 15.25 -6.95 -16.67
C LEU A 242 15.49 -5.51 -17.11
N HIS A 243 15.48 -4.56 -16.17
CA HIS A 243 15.71 -3.15 -16.52
C HIS A 243 17.12 -2.92 -17.09
N LEU A 244 18.14 -3.57 -16.53
CA LEU A 244 19.51 -3.51 -17.07
C LEU A 244 19.58 -4.14 -18.47
N ALA A 245 19.02 -5.32 -18.65
CA ALA A 245 18.98 -6.00 -19.96
C ALA A 245 18.20 -5.19 -21.01
N GLU A 246 17.12 -4.50 -20.64
CA GLU A 246 16.40 -3.58 -21.52
C GLU A 246 17.27 -2.39 -21.93
N LYS A 247 18.11 -1.85 -21.02
CA LYS A 247 19.03 -0.76 -21.34
C LYS A 247 20.15 -1.23 -22.26
N GLU A 248 20.72 -2.42 -22.02
CA GLU A 248 21.72 -3.05 -22.88
C GLU A 248 21.15 -3.32 -24.28
N LYS A 249 19.94 -3.88 -24.37
CA LYS A 249 19.23 -4.08 -25.64
C LYS A 249 19.10 -2.76 -26.41
N ARG A 250 18.61 -1.69 -25.76
CA ARG A 250 18.46 -0.37 -26.41
C ARG A 250 19.79 0.21 -26.87
N ALA A 251 20.85 0.05 -26.09
CA ALA A 251 22.19 0.49 -26.47
C ALA A 251 22.70 -0.28 -27.72
N LEU A 252 22.48 -1.59 -27.76
CA LEU A 252 22.81 -2.42 -28.93
C LEU A 252 21.98 -2.03 -30.15
N GLU A 253 20.67 -1.82 -30.00
CA GLU A 253 19.77 -1.37 -31.08
C GLU A 253 20.24 -0.03 -31.68
N LEU A 254 20.58 0.94 -30.84
CA LEU A 254 21.17 2.21 -31.28
C LEU A 254 22.50 1.98 -32.02
N GLY A 255 23.36 1.10 -31.51
CA GLY A 255 24.59 0.69 -32.18
C GLY A 255 24.34 0.14 -33.58
N THR A 256 23.42 -0.81 -33.73
CA THR A 256 23.04 -1.38 -35.03
C THR A 256 22.47 -0.35 -35.99
N TYR A 257 21.67 0.61 -35.50
CA TYR A 257 21.16 1.70 -36.31
C TYR A 257 22.28 2.62 -36.83
N THR A 258 23.23 2.99 -35.96
CA THR A 258 24.37 3.82 -36.37
C THR A 258 25.28 3.11 -37.37
N LEU A 259 25.52 1.80 -37.20
CA LEU A 259 26.28 1.00 -38.16
C LEU A 259 25.55 0.90 -39.50
N GLY A 260 24.23 0.66 -39.51
CA GLY A 260 23.44 0.64 -40.76
C GLY A 260 23.45 1.99 -41.49
N ALA A 261 23.42 3.11 -40.76
CA ALA A 261 23.57 4.44 -41.35
C ALA A 261 24.98 4.67 -41.92
N GLN A 262 26.03 4.18 -41.25
CA GLN A 262 27.41 4.24 -41.75
C GLN A 262 27.58 3.38 -43.01
N GLU A 263 27.04 2.16 -43.02
CA GLU A 263 27.05 1.27 -44.20
C GLU A 263 26.39 1.94 -45.40
N ALA A 264 25.22 2.57 -45.23
CA ALA A 264 24.55 3.31 -46.29
C ALA A 264 25.40 4.48 -46.83
N ALA A 265 26.08 5.23 -45.94
CA ALA A 265 26.98 6.31 -46.35
C ALA A 265 28.20 5.79 -47.13
N TYR A 266 28.79 4.67 -46.71
CA TYR A 266 29.90 4.04 -47.44
C TYR A 266 29.45 3.52 -48.81
N LEU A 267 28.25 2.96 -48.93
CA LEU A 267 27.70 2.53 -50.22
C LEU A 267 27.52 3.72 -51.18
N LEU A 268 26.94 4.82 -50.70
CA LEU A 268 26.81 6.05 -51.50
C LEU A 268 28.18 6.60 -51.95
N LEU A 269 29.18 6.54 -51.08
CA LEU A 269 30.54 6.96 -51.43
C LEU A 269 31.14 6.04 -52.51
N ILE A 270 30.94 4.73 -52.41
CA ILE A 270 31.39 3.78 -53.42
C ILE A 270 30.69 4.05 -54.76
N GLU A 271 29.37 4.26 -54.76
CA GLU A 271 28.61 4.61 -55.97
C GLU A 271 29.13 5.91 -56.60
N HIS A 272 29.41 6.93 -55.80
CA HIS A 272 29.95 8.19 -56.29
C HIS A 272 31.33 8.02 -56.93
N LEU A 273 32.23 7.28 -56.28
CA LEU A 273 33.56 6.98 -56.82
C LEU A 273 33.49 6.13 -58.10
N GLN A 274 32.51 5.23 -58.21
CA GLN A 274 32.27 4.46 -59.44
C GLN A 274 31.77 5.39 -60.56
N GLN A 275 30.83 6.29 -60.27
CA GLN A 275 30.35 7.29 -61.23
C GLN A 275 31.46 8.22 -61.72
N GLU A 276 32.36 8.69 -60.83
CA GLU A 276 33.51 9.50 -61.22
C GLU A 276 34.48 8.72 -62.12
N ARG A 277 34.69 7.43 -61.84
CA ARG A 277 35.52 6.54 -62.67
C ARG A 277 34.92 6.32 -64.05
N ASP A 278 33.61 6.09 -64.13
CA ASP A 278 32.89 5.87 -65.38
C ASP A 278 32.79 7.17 -66.21
N ALA A 279 32.59 8.31 -65.54
CA ALA A 279 32.65 9.64 -66.16
C ALA A 279 34.06 10.00 -66.68
N GLY A 280 35.11 9.54 -65.99
CA GLY A 280 36.50 9.68 -66.43
C GLY A 280 36.95 8.66 -67.50
N SER A 281 36.18 7.59 -67.73
CA SER A 281 36.50 6.51 -68.68
C SER A 281 35.80 6.63 -70.04
N GLY A 282 34.84 7.56 -70.21
CA GLY A 282 34.20 7.84 -71.49
C GLY A 282 35.04 8.80 -72.36
N PRO A 283 35.14 8.61 -73.70
CA PRO A 283 35.80 9.58 -74.56
C PRO A 283 35.07 10.93 -74.49
N PRO A 284 35.77 12.07 -74.58
CA PRO A 284 35.17 13.39 -74.44
C PRO A 284 34.22 13.65 -75.60
N SER A 285 32.91 13.49 -75.37
CA SER A 285 31.86 13.90 -76.30
C SER A 285 31.19 15.18 -75.76
N PRO A 286 31.17 16.27 -76.54
CA PRO A 286 30.55 17.51 -76.11
C PRO A 286 29.03 17.41 -76.28
N GLY A 287 28.32 17.72 -75.21
CA GLY A 287 26.89 18.04 -75.24
C GLY A 287 25.99 16.88 -74.87
N SER A 288 25.39 16.99 -73.68
CA SER A 288 24.02 16.53 -73.41
C SER A 288 23.50 17.27 -72.18
N SER A 289 23.05 18.50 -72.42
CA SER A 289 22.04 19.15 -71.61
C SER A 289 20.70 18.43 -71.84
N THR A 290 20.17 17.77 -70.83
CA THR A 290 18.79 17.27 -70.84
C THR A 290 17.86 18.30 -70.21
N SER A 291 16.93 18.71 -71.06
CA SER A 291 15.81 19.63 -70.89
C SER A 291 14.79 19.24 -69.84
N GLU A 292 14.22 20.24 -69.17
CA GLU A 292 12.82 20.24 -68.76
C GLU A 292 12.15 21.56 -69.15
N SER A 293 10.90 21.45 -69.59
CA SER A 293 10.23 22.37 -70.51
C SER A 293 9.39 23.47 -69.84
N SER A 294 9.08 24.49 -70.66
CA SER A 294 7.87 25.33 -70.69
C SER A 294 7.94 26.67 -69.92
N THR A 295 7.56 27.84 -70.43
CA THR A 295 6.64 28.26 -71.53
C THR A 295 6.96 29.68 -72.02
N GLY A 296 6.79 29.95 -73.33
CA GLY A 296 6.12 31.17 -73.82
C GLY A 296 6.93 32.44 -74.15
N SER A 297 6.83 32.83 -75.43
CA SER A 297 6.77 34.22 -75.95
C SER A 297 8.07 34.92 -76.43
N SER A 298 8.42 34.61 -77.68
CA SER A 298 8.80 35.52 -78.79
C SER A 298 9.53 36.85 -78.51
N GLY A 299 10.72 36.96 -79.08
CA GLY A 299 11.38 38.22 -79.44
C GLY A 299 12.64 37.94 -80.24
N ALA A 300 12.58 38.15 -81.55
CA ALA A 300 13.66 37.92 -82.49
C ALA A 300 14.91 38.76 -82.18
N GLY A 301 16.08 38.15 -82.30
CA GLY A 301 17.37 38.82 -82.15
C GLY A 301 18.50 37.87 -82.53
N GLU A 302 18.78 37.84 -83.84
CA GLU A 302 20.11 37.68 -84.46
C GLU A 302 21.11 36.74 -83.76
N ALA A 303 21.35 35.62 -84.43
CA ALA A 303 22.49 34.76 -84.19
C ALA A 303 23.80 35.51 -84.48
N GLU A 304 24.59 35.79 -83.45
CA GLU A 304 26.02 36.08 -83.59
C GLU A 304 26.79 35.13 -82.69
N GLY A 305 27.54 34.24 -83.35
CA GLY A 305 28.25 33.15 -82.71
C GLY A 305 29.40 33.61 -81.84
N TRP A 306 29.39 33.18 -80.58
CA TRP A 306 30.61 33.04 -79.78
C TRP A 306 31.05 31.58 -79.74
N LYS A 307 31.36 31.03 -80.93
CA LYS A 307 32.51 30.13 -81.01
C LYS A 307 33.73 31.03 -80.96
N ALA A 308 34.18 31.37 -79.76
CA ALA A 308 35.56 31.78 -79.56
C ALA A 308 36.44 30.57 -79.91
N ALA A 309 36.68 30.38 -81.21
CA ALA A 309 37.75 29.57 -81.71
C ALA A 309 39.01 30.07 -81.00
N ALA A 310 39.61 29.20 -80.19
CA ALA A 310 40.91 29.44 -79.60
C ALA A 310 41.85 29.87 -80.72
N ALA A 311 42.14 31.17 -80.79
CA ALA A 311 42.96 31.73 -81.85
C ALA A 311 44.34 31.11 -81.72
N ALA A 312 44.76 30.37 -82.76
CA ALA A 312 46.11 29.84 -82.84
C ALA A 312 47.10 31.02 -82.77
N PRO A 313 48.22 30.90 -82.02
CA PRO A 313 49.10 32.04 -81.76
C PRO A 313 49.73 32.50 -83.07
N GLN A 314 49.49 33.75 -83.47
CA GLN A 314 50.02 34.30 -84.73
C GLN A 314 51.37 34.99 -84.56
N SER A 315 51.92 35.06 -83.34
CA SER A 315 53.25 35.61 -83.08
C SER A 315 54.05 34.77 -82.06
N PRO A 316 55.39 34.69 -82.17
CA PRO A 316 56.23 33.96 -81.21
C PRO A 316 56.13 34.51 -79.78
N GLN A 317 55.81 35.81 -79.61
CA GLN A 317 55.68 36.46 -78.31
C GLN A 317 54.41 36.04 -77.55
N ASP A 318 53.33 35.72 -78.26
CA ASP A 318 52.07 35.27 -77.64
C ASP A 318 52.16 33.81 -77.17
N LEU A 319 52.95 32.98 -77.87
CA LEU A 319 53.27 31.62 -77.43
C LEU A 319 54.11 31.63 -76.14
N GLU A 320 55.11 32.52 -76.05
CA GLU A 320 55.93 32.69 -74.84
C GLU A 320 55.11 33.16 -73.63
N ARG A 321 54.17 34.10 -73.83
CA ARG A 321 53.24 34.54 -72.78
C ARG A 321 52.31 33.42 -72.31
N MET A 322 51.74 32.64 -73.23
CA MET A 322 50.92 31.48 -72.89
C MET A 322 51.72 30.43 -72.09
N MET A 323 52.97 30.15 -72.49
CA MET A 323 53.84 29.22 -71.74
C MET A 323 54.13 29.73 -70.33
N LEU A 324 54.38 31.03 -70.15
CA LEU A 324 54.57 31.66 -68.84
C LEU A 324 53.30 31.58 -67.97
N GLU A 325 52.14 31.86 -68.54
CA GLU A 325 50.86 31.75 -67.83
C GLU A 325 50.56 30.31 -67.41
N LEU A 326 50.83 29.34 -68.28
CA LEU A 326 50.65 27.91 -67.98
C LEU A 326 51.63 27.44 -66.90
N ALA A 327 52.88 27.88 -66.95
CA ALA A 327 53.85 27.64 -65.87
C ALA A 327 53.37 28.24 -64.54
N SER A 328 52.88 29.49 -64.54
CA SER A 328 52.35 30.13 -63.34
C SER A 328 51.09 29.45 -62.79
N ALA A 329 50.24 28.90 -63.67
CA ALA A 329 49.05 28.15 -63.29
C ALA A 329 49.42 26.79 -62.69
N LEU A 330 50.44 26.11 -63.23
CA LEU A 330 50.98 24.87 -62.67
C LEU A 330 51.62 25.10 -61.29
N ASP A 331 52.30 26.22 -61.08
CA ASP A 331 52.89 26.51 -59.76
C ASP A 331 51.82 26.86 -58.73
N ARG A 332 50.76 27.59 -59.13
CA ARG A 332 49.58 27.80 -58.27
C ARG A 332 48.86 26.50 -57.94
N SER A 333 48.72 25.58 -58.90
CA SER A 333 48.05 24.30 -58.64
C SER A 333 48.87 23.42 -57.69
N LYS A 334 50.20 23.37 -57.82
CA LYS A 334 51.09 22.72 -56.85
C LYS A 334 50.97 23.33 -55.46
N ALA A 335 50.99 24.66 -55.35
CA ALA A 335 50.84 25.35 -54.07
C ALA A 335 49.49 25.03 -53.40
N LEU A 336 48.39 24.99 -54.17
CA LEU A 336 47.08 24.58 -53.66
C LEU A 336 47.05 23.10 -53.25
N GLN A 337 47.72 22.21 -54.00
CA GLN A 337 47.86 20.80 -53.62
C GLN A 337 48.63 20.64 -52.31
N ASP A 338 49.70 21.40 -52.11
CA ASP A 338 50.48 21.37 -50.87
C ASP A 338 49.66 21.92 -49.69
N GLN A 339 48.90 23.00 -49.89
CA GLN A 339 47.97 23.50 -48.88
C GLN A 339 46.88 22.48 -48.54
N ALA A 340 46.31 21.81 -49.54
CA ALA A 340 45.32 20.75 -49.33
C ALA A 340 45.90 19.56 -48.55
N ARG A 341 47.16 19.17 -48.83
CA ARG A 341 47.87 18.13 -48.07
C ARG A 341 48.07 18.52 -46.61
N VAL A 342 48.46 19.76 -46.34
CA VAL A 342 48.62 20.26 -44.96
C VAL A 342 47.29 20.28 -44.22
N LEU A 343 46.21 20.76 -44.87
CA LEU A 343 44.86 20.74 -44.29
C LEU A 343 44.40 19.31 -44.00
N ALA A 344 44.58 18.37 -44.94
CA ALA A 344 44.26 16.96 -44.73
C ALA A 344 45.01 16.37 -43.52
N ALA A 345 46.33 16.61 -43.41
CA ALA A 345 47.12 16.16 -42.27
C ALA A 345 46.63 16.75 -40.93
N SER A 346 46.28 18.04 -40.91
CA SER A 346 45.73 18.69 -39.71
C SER A 346 44.35 18.13 -39.32
N LEU A 347 43.48 17.85 -40.29
CA LEU A 347 42.18 17.22 -40.04
C LEU A 347 42.35 15.79 -39.54
N GLU A 348 43.28 15.02 -40.10
CA GLU A 348 43.61 13.68 -39.62
C GLU A 348 44.09 13.73 -38.16
N GLN A 349 44.97 14.67 -37.83
CA GLN A 349 45.47 14.87 -36.47
C GLN A 349 44.34 15.24 -35.48
N LEU A 350 43.46 16.17 -35.84
CA LEU A 350 42.30 16.53 -35.03
C LEU A 350 41.31 15.36 -34.89
N SER A 351 41.11 14.57 -35.95
CA SER A 351 40.26 13.37 -35.91
C SER A 351 40.84 12.28 -35.00
N ALA A 352 42.17 12.13 -34.99
CA ALA A 352 42.86 11.18 -34.12
C ALA A 352 42.78 11.62 -32.65
N ALA A 353 42.94 12.92 -32.38
CA ALA A 353 42.76 13.50 -31.05
C ALA A 353 41.32 13.32 -30.55
N SER A 354 40.32 13.59 -31.39
CA SER A 354 38.90 13.37 -31.06
C SER A 354 38.59 11.90 -30.77
N ARG A 355 39.11 10.96 -31.58
CA ARG A 355 38.96 9.51 -31.32
C ARG A 355 39.63 9.08 -30.02
N ALA A 356 40.82 9.60 -29.71
CA ALA A 356 41.49 9.32 -28.44
C ALA A 356 40.70 9.86 -27.24
N GLN A 357 40.15 11.07 -27.35
CA GLN A 357 39.28 11.65 -26.33
C GLN A 357 38.00 10.83 -26.14
N GLN A 358 37.36 10.40 -27.24
CA GLN A 358 36.17 9.54 -27.20
C GLN A 358 36.49 8.22 -26.47
N ALA A 359 37.61 7.58 -26.80
CA ALA A 359 38.05 6.35 -26.15
C ALA A 359 38.29 6.56 -24.64
N GLN A 360 38.92 7.68 -24.25
CA GLN A 360 39.10 8.04 -22.84
C GLN A 360 37.76 8.25 -22.12
N CYS A 361 36.82 8.98 -22.73
CA CYS A 361 35.49 9.18 -22.16
C CYS A 361 34.73 7.86 -21.97
N THR A 362 34.83 6.93 -22.92
CA THR A 362 34.21 5.60 -22.80
C THR A 362 34.86 4.76 -21.70
N GLY A 363 36.19 4.85 -21.53
CA GLY A 363 36.91 4.19 -20.44
C GLY A 363 36.48 4.72 -19.07
N LEU A 364 36.47 6.04 -18.91
CA LEU A 364 36.00 6.69 -17.68
C LEU A 364 34.56 6.30 -17.35
N ALA A 365 33.66 6.30 -18.33
CA ALA A 365 32.28 5.87 -18.13
C ALA A 365 32.20 4.42 -17.64
N GLY A 366 33.00 3.51 -18.22
CA GLY A 366 33.13 2.13 -17.74
C GLY A 366 33.58 2.04 -16.29
N ASP A 367 34.63 2.78 -15.92
CA ASP A 367 35.14 2.84 -14.55
C ASP A 367 34.08 3.38 -13.57
N PHE A 368 33.32 4.40 -13.96
CA PHE A 368 32.20 4.93 -13.18
C PHE A 368 31.13 3.87 -12.92
N PHE A 369 30.70 3.13 -13.95
CA PHE A 369 29.71 2.08 -13.78
C PHE A 369 30.24 0.93 -12.91
N GLN A 370 31.51 0.55 -13.07
CA GLN A 370 32.14 -0.47 -12.26
C GLN A 370 32.21 -0.05 -10.78
N ALA A 371 32.66 1.19 -10.49
CA ALA A 371 32.69 1.72 -9.14
C ALA A 371 31.30 1.80 -8.51
N HIS A 372 30.28 2.24 -9.28
CA HIS A 372 28.90 2.29 -8.80
C HIS A 372 28.37 0.88 -8.47
N SER A 373 28.61 -0.11 -9.34
CA SER A 373 28.22 -1.49 -9.10
C SER A 373 28.87 -2.06 -7.83
N ALA A 374 30.17 -1.82 -7.64
CA ALA A 374 30.91 -2.25 -6.45
C ALA A 374 30.37 -1.60 -5.18
N LEU A 375 30.05 -0.31 -5.22
CA LEU A 375 29.47 0.43 -4.10
C LEU A 375 28.08 -0.09 -3.73
N VAL A 376 27.22 -0.38 -4.72
CA VAL A 376 25.89 -0.95 -4.49
C VAL A 376 25.99 -2.34 -3.85
N LEU A 377 26.89 -3.19 -4.34
CA LEU A 377 27.12 -4.52 -3.76
C LEU A 377 27.67 -4.43 -2.33
N ALA A 378 28.62 -3.52 -2.07
CA ALA A 378 29.17 -3.28 -0.73
C ALA A 378 28.09 -2.78 0.24
N TYR A 379 27.26 -1.82 -0.18
CA TYR A 379 26.15 -1.30 0.63
C TYR A 379 25.13 -2.40 0.96
N ARG A 380 24.70 -3.18 -0.04
CA ARG A 380 23.79 -4.32 0.17
C ARG A 380 24.41 -5.36 1.13
N GLY A 381 25.70 -5.66 0.98
CA GLY A 381 26.43 -6.54 1.88
C GLY A 381 26.48 -6.02 3.31
N ALA A 382 26.74 -4.72 3.50
CA ALA A 382 26.74 -4.07 4.81
C ALA A 382 25.35 -4.10 5.45
N ARG A 383 24.30 -3.79 4.68
CA ARG A 383 22.91 -3.84 5.14
C ARG A 383 22.51 -5.25 5.59
N ARG A 384 22.84 -6.29 4.82
CA ARG A 384 22.59 -7.69 5.22
C ARG A 384 23.29 -8.05 6.52
N LYS A 385 24.54 -7.58 6.73
CA LYS A 385 25.27 -7.79 7.99
C LYS A 385 24.57 -7.08 9.16
N GLN A 386 24.08 -5.86 8.96
CA GLN A 386 23.33 -5.11 9.98
C GLN A 386 22.01 -5.81 10.33
N GLU A 387 21.25 -6.28 9.34
CA GLU A 387 20.01 -7.02 9.55
C GLU A 387 20.25 -8.33 10.33
N VAL A 388 21.33 -9.05 10.05
CA VAL A 388 21.72 -10.25 10.81
C VAL A 388 22.11 -9.89 12.26
N GLN A 389 22.81 -8.78 12.47
CA GLN A 389 23.15 -8.30 13.81
C GLN A 389 21.91 -7.91 14.61
N LEU A 390 20.95 -7.19 13.99
CA LEU A 390 19.68 -6.82 14.62
C LEU A 390 18.89 -8.06 15.03
N ARG A 391 18.73 -9.04 14.13
CA ARG A 391 18.05 -10.31 14.45
C ARG A 391 18.72 -11.05 15.61
N ARG A 392 20.04 -11.02 15.70
CA ARG A 392 20.78 -11.63 16.82
C ARG A 392 20.50 -10.92 18.14
N LEU A 393 20.46 -9.58 18.14
CA LEU A 393 20.14 -8.79 19.33
C LEU A 393 18.67 -8.99 19.75
N GLU A 394 17.74 -9.00 18.80
CA GLU A 394 16.33 -9.29 19.05
C GLU A 394 16.13 -10.67 19.66
N ALA A 395 16.79 -11.70 19.13
CA ALA A 395 16.74 -13.05 19.70
C ALA A 395 17.33 -13.10 21.13
N GLN A 396 18.42 -12.36 21.38
CA GLN A 396 18.99 -12.26 22.73
C GLN A 396 18.06 -11.55 23.71
N MET A 397 17.44 -10.43 23.30
CA MET A 397 16.45 -9.72 24.12
C MET A 397 15.21 -10.57 24.36
N GLY A 398 14.72 -11.30 23.36
CA GLY A 398 13.61 -12.24 23.50
C GLY A 398 13.90 -13.32 24.54
N ALA A 399 15.07 -13.99 24.44
CA ALA A 399 15.47 -15.02 25.41
C ALA A 399 15.66 -14.45 26.84
N MET A 400 16.13 -13.20 26.98
CA MET A 400 16.21 -12.53 28.28
C MET A 400 14.83 -12.21 28.84
N GLY A 401 13.90 -11.73 28.01
CA GLY A 401 12.51 -11.46 28.39
C GLY A 401 11.77 -12.73 28.83
N GLU A 402 11.98 -13.84 28.13
CA GLU A 402 11.42 -15.15 28.51
C GLU A 402 11.94 -15.60 29.89
N ARG A 403 13.23 -15.44 30.16
CA ARG A 403 13.82 -15.76 31.49
C ARG A 403 13.26 -14.87 32.59
N GLN A 404 13.10 -13.57 32.32
CA GLN A 404 12.50 -12.62 33.28
C GLN A 404 11.04 -12.99 33.58
N ALA A 405 10.25 -13.28 32.54
CA ALA A 405 8.87 -13.73 32.72
C ALA A 405 8.80 -15.02 33.54
N GLN A 406 9.67 -16.00 33.29
CA GLN A 406 9.75 -17.23 34.09
C GLN A 406 10.09 -16.95 35.56
N GLN A 407 11.02 -16.03 35.83
CA GLN A 407 11.36 -15.62 37.20
C GLN A 407 10.19 -14.92 37.89
N GLU A 408 9.51 -14.00 37.21
CA GLU A 408 8.31 -13.32 37.72
C GLU A 408 7.19 -14.33 38.04
N HIS A 409 6.96 -15.31 37.16
CA HIS A 409 5.97 -16.36 37.38
C HIS A 409 6.33 -17.24 38.59
N ALA A 410 7.60 -17.61 38.74
CA ALA A 410 8.06 -18.40 39.88
C ALA A 410 7.93 -17.63 41.21
N LEU A 411 8.25 -16.33 41.21
CA LEU A 411 8.07 -15.47 42.39
C LEU A 411 6.58 -15.28 42.72
N ALA A 412 5.72 -15.06 41.72
CA ALA A 412 4.29 -14.92 41.92
C ALA A 412 3.67 -16.21 42.50
N GLN A 413 4.07 -17.38 42.01
CA GLN A 413 3.65 -18.67 42.59
C GLN A 413 4.10 -18.81 44.04
N ARG A 414 5.32 -18.39 44.37
CA ARG A 414 5.85 -18.47 45.72
C ARG A 414 5.14 -17.51 46.68
N ILE A 415 4.80 -16.30 46.23
CA ILE A 415 3.99 -15.35 47.00
C ILE A 415 2.61 -15.96 47.30
N ARG A 416 1.93 -16.52 46.29
CA ARG A 416 0.63 -17.19 46.48
C ARG A 416 0.69 -18.33 47.50
N ALA A 417 1.72 -19.19 47.40
CA ALA A 417 1.90 -20.27 48.37
C ALA A 417 2.14 -19.76 49.80
N LEU A 418 2.83 -18.63 49.97
CA LEU A 418 3.01 -17.99 51.28
C LEU A 418 1.72 -17.34 51.80
N GLU A 419 0.91 -16.76 50.91
CA GLU A 419 -0.42 -16.22 51.25
C GLU A 419 -1.38 -17.32 51.71
N GLU A 420 -1.41 -18.46 51.00
CA GLU A 420 -2.18 -19.65 51.38
C GLU A 420 -1.74 -20.21 52.75
N GLN A 421 -0.43 -20.29 53.00
CA GLN A 421 0.11 -20.70 54.31
C GLN A 421 -0.26 -19.72 55.43
N ARG A 422 -0.26 -18.41 55.15
CA ARG A 422 -0.67 -17.38 56.11
C ARG A 422 -2.15 -17.49 56.43
N ALA A 423 -3.00 -17.69 55.43
CA ALA A 423 -4.44 -17.87 55.61
C ALA A 423 -4.76 -19.14 56.44
N ALA A 424 -4.11 -20.27 56.11
CA ALA A 424 -4.26 -21.51 56.88
C ALA A 424 -3.79 -21.36 58.34
N GLY A 425 -2.68 -20.64 58.56
CA GLY A 425 -2.19 -20.36 59.92
C GLY A 425 -3.10 -19.45 60.76
N THR A 426 -3.85 -18.54 60.12
CA THR A 426 -4.84 -17.71 60.82
C THR A 426 -6.12 -18.47 61.18
N GLU A 427 -6.50 -19.48 60.40
CA GLU A 427 -7.67 -20.32 60.69
C GLU A 427 -7.45 -21.31 61.85
N THR A 428 -6.19 -21.67 62.15
CA THR A 428 -5.86 -22.58 63.27
C THR A 428 -5.76 -21.91 64.66
N CYS A 429 -5.92 -20.58 64.75
CA CYS A 429 -5.78 -19.82 66.01
C CYS A 429 -7.12 -19.23 66.55
N ILE A 430 -8.26 -19.71 66.05
CA ILE A 430 -9.60 -19.46 66.61
C ILE A 430 -10.10 -20.77 67.21
#